data_AF-A0A6L5FAE8-F1
#
_entry.id   AF-A0A6L5FAE8-F1
#
_cell.length_a   1.000
_cell.length_b   1.000
_cell.length_c   1.000
_cell.angle_alpha   90.00
_cell.angle_beta   90.00
_cell.angle_gamma   90.00
#
_symmetry.space_group_name_H-M   'P 1'
#
loop_
_entity.id
_entity.type
_entity.pdbx_description
1 polymer ?
#
loop_
_entity_poly.entity_id
_entity_poly.type
_entity_poly.pdbx_seq_one_letter_code
_entity_poly.pdbx_strand_id
1 'polypeptide(L)' 'AAGTANVDDPDVAAAQFLGMIATVIFWPRLVHGNWSLNEEETLQVVDEAARTMVARYGERMSI' A
#
# COMPACT_ATOMS: atom_id res chain seq x y z
N ALA A 1 -4.52 13.18 16.64
CA ALA A 1 -4.23 12.76 15.25
C ALA A 1 -3.68 13.97 14.49
N ALA A 2 -2.74 13.78 13.55
CA ALA A 2 -2.07 14.88 12.84
C ALA A 2 -2.92 15.56 11.74
N GLY A 3 -4.15 15.08 11.48
CA GLY A 3 -5.07 15.68 10.49
C GLY A 3 -4.65 15.47 9.03
N THR A 4 -3.75 14.54 8.75
CA THR A 4 -3.17 14.32 7.42
C THR A 4 -3.92 13.27 6.59
N ALA A 5 -4.88 12.55 7.19
CA ALA A 5 -5.67 11.52 6.53
C ALA A 5 -7.08 11.44 7.14
N ASN A 6 -8.07 11.25 6.27
CA ASN A 6 -9.45 10.97 6.57
C ASN A 6 -9.70 9.47 6.38
N VAL A 7 -9.75 8.73 7.48
CA VAL A 7 -9.94 7.27 7.46
C VAL A 7 -11.04 6.92 8.45
N ASP A 8 -12.21 6.57 7.93
CA ASP A 8 -13.36 6.19 8.76
C ASP A 8 -13.14 4.86 9.49
N ASP A 9 -12.54 3.88 8.80
CA ASP A 9 -12.21 2.55 9.34
C ASP A 9 -10.72 2.22 9.06
N PRO A 10 -9.84 2.34 10.08
CA PRO A 10 -8.42 2.12 9.90
C PRO A 10 -8.06 0.65 9.65
N ASP A 11 -8.86 -0.31 10.15
CA ASP A 11 -8.60 -1.73 9.94
C ASP A 11 -8.86 -2.10 8.47
N VAL A 12 -9.95 -1.57 7.90
CA VAL A 12 -10.28 -1.71 6.48
C VAL A 12 -9.25 -1.01 5.59
N ALA A 13 -8.77 0.17 5.97
CA ALA A 13 -7.73 0.88 5.24
C ALA A 13 -6.39 0.13 5.27
N ALA A 14 -6.00 -0.41 6.43
CA ALA A 14 -4.78 -1.20 6.57
C ALA A 14 -4.83 -2.48 5.73
N ALA A 15 -5.95 -3.20 5.77
CA ALA A 15 -6.14 -4.42 4.98
C ALA A 15 -6.05 -4.15 3.47
N GLN A 16 -6.60 -3.03 2.99
CA GLN A 16 -6.49 -2.63 1.58
C GLN A 16 -5.03 -2.36 1.18
N PHE A 17 -4.30 -1.59 2.00
CA PHE A 17 -2.90 -1.28 1.71
C PHE A 17 -2.02 -2.54 1.66
N LEU A 18 -2.14 -3.38 2.68
CA LEU A 18 -1.43 -4.66 2.76
C LEU A 18 -1.86 -5.61 1.65
N GLY A 19 -3.13 -5.62 1.27
CA GLY A 19 -3.66 -6.44 0.18
C GLY A 19 -3.03 -6.10 -1.17
N MET A 20 -2.87 -4.80 -1.48
CA MET A 20 -2.20 -4.35 -2.71
C MET A 20 -0.75 -4.84 -2.77
N ILE A 21 0.00 -4.66 -1.67
CA ILE A 21 1.40 -5.10 -1.56
C ILE A 21 1.51 -6.64 -1.62
N ALA A 22 0.69 -7.34 -0.84
CA ALA A 22 0.76 -8.79 -0.71
C ALA A 22 0.45 -9.52 -2.02
N THR A 23 -0.45 -8.95 -2.85
CA THR A 23 -0.81 -9.49 -4.17
C THR A 23 0.41 -9.59 -5.09
N VAL A 24 1.37 -8.67 -4.99
CA VAL A 24 2.51 -8.60 -5.91
C VAL A 24 3.80 -9.17 -5.29
N ILE A 25 4.00 -9.00 -3.99
CA ILE A 25 5.26 -9.39 -3.34
C ILE A 25 5.11 -10.70 -2.56
N PHE A 26 4.13 -10.75 -1.65
CA PHE A 26 4.03 -11.85 -0.68
C PHE A 26 3.58 -13.15 -1.34
N TRP A 27 2.43 -13.14 -2.03
CA TRP A 27 1.87 -14.36 -2.61
C TRP A 27 2.79 -14.97 -3.67
N PRO A 28 3.38 -14.20 -4.61
CA PRO A 28 4.30 -14.78 -5.58
C PRO A 28 5.56 -15.38 -4.96
N ARG A 29 6.17 -14.75 -3.93
CA ARG A 29 7.28 -15.37 -3.19
C ARG A 29 6.87 -16.65 -2.48
N LEU A 30 5.66 -16.70 -1.92
CA LEU A 30 5.15 -17.88 -1.23
C LEU A 30 4.88 -19.05 -2.18
N VAL A 31 4.30 -18.77 -3.36
CA VAL A 31 3.87 -19.78 -4.34
C VAL A 31 5.00 -20.19 -5.28
N HIS A 32 5.86 -19.24 -5.66
CA HIS A 32 6.97 -19.43 -6.58
C HIS A 32 8.29 -19.08 -5.90
N GLY A 33 8.76 -19.94 -4.99
CA GLY A 33 9.87 -19.67 -4.07
C GLY A 33 11.21 -19.25 -4.70
N ASN A 34 11.41 -19.47 -5.99
CA ASN A 34 12.62 -19.05 -6.71
C ASN A 34 12.44 -17.69 -7.43
N TRP A 35 11.28 -17.07 -7.32
CA TRP A 35 10.95 -15.80 -7.94
C TRP A 35 10.76 -14.72 -6.87
N SER A 36 11.38 -13.58 -7.10
CA SER A 36 11.16 -12.39 -6.28
C SER A 36 11.49 -11.14 -7.07
N LEU A 37 10.77 -10.07 -6.78
CA LEU A 37 11.19 -8.72 -7.14
C LEU A 37 12.54 -8.38 -6.50
N ASN A 38 13.31 -7.55 -7.20
CA ASN A 38 14.47 -6.88 -6.64
C ASN A 38 14.04 -5.73 -5.71
N GLU A 39 15.01 -5.04 -5.11
CA GLU A 39 14.75 -3.97 -4.14
C GLU A 39 14.04 -2.76 -4.76
N GLU A 40 14.45 -2.33 -5.96
CA GLU A 40 13.86 -1.20 -6.67
C GLU A 40 12.39 -1.48 -7.05
N GLU A 41 12.13 -2.68 -7.59
CA GLU A 41 10.78 -3.13 -7.93
C GLU A 41 9.90 -3.25 -6.67
N THR A 42 10.46 -3.73 -5.56
CA THR A 42 9.76 -3.81 -4.27
C THR A 42 9.37 -2.41 -3.78
N LEU A 43 10.29 -1.45 -3.84
CA LEU A 43 10.03 -0.07 -3.45
C LEU A 43 8.96 0.58 -4.34
N GLN A 44 9.00 0.32 -5.64
CA GLN A 44 8.00 0.82 -6.57
C GLN A 44 6.59 0.34 -6.20
N VAL A 45 6.41 -0.97 -5.94
CA VAL A 45 5.11 -1.52 -5.54
C VAL A 45 4.58 -0.88 -4.25
N VAL A 46 5.46 -0.68 -3.26
CA VAL A 46 5.08 -0.03 -2.00
C VAL A 46 4.70 1.44 -2.23
N ASP A 47 5.45 2.17 -3.06
CA ASP A 47 5.17 3.58 -3.37
C ASP A 47 3.85 3.74 -4.13
N GLU A 48 3.56 2.88 -5.11
CA GLU A 48 2.29 2.89 -5.84
C GLU A 48 1.09 2.59 -4.91
N ALA A 49 1.24 1.62 -4.02
CA ALA A 49 0.24 1.31 -3.00
C ALA A 49 0.04 2.53 -2.06
N ALA A 50 1.13 3.19 -1.64
CA ALA A 50 1.06 4.36 -0.77
C ALA A 50 0.39 5.56 -1.46
N ARG A 51 0.74 5.84 -2.72
CA ARG A 51 0.07 6.86 -3.54
C ARG A 51 -1.42 6.60 -3.67
N THR A 52 -1.80 5.33 -3.84
CA THR A 52 -3.22 4.94 -3.87
C THR A 52 -3.92 5.21 -2.54
N MET A 53 -3.26 4.91 -1.41
CA MET A 53 -3.80 5.21 -0.08
C MET A 53 -3.93 6.71 0.17
N VAL A 54 -2.94 7.52 -0.22
CA VAL A 54 -2.99 8.99 -0.09
C VAL A 54 -4.05 9.58 -1.01
N ALA A 55 -4.21 9.07 -2.23
CA ALA A 55 -5.25 9.53 -3.14
C ALA A 55 -6.66 9.23 -2.60
N ARG A 56 -6.83 8.11 -1.88
CA ARG A 56 -8.12 7.69 -1.32
C ARG A 56 -8.45 8.34 0.02
N TYR A 57 -7.47 8.43 0.91
CA TYR A 57 -7.66 8.80 2.31
C TYR A 57 -6.93 10.08 2.72
N GLY A 58 -6.14 10.68 1.83
CA GLY A 58 -5.48 11.95 2.13
C GLY A 58 -6.52 13.05 2.32
N GLU A 59 -6.36 13.83 3.39
CA GLU A 59 -7.16 15.05 3.57
C GLU A 59 -6.83 16.04 2.46
N ARG A 60 -7.86 16.61 1.83
CA ARG A 60 -7.67 17.63 0.81
C ARG A 60 -7.38 18.94 1.55
N MET A 61 -6.12 19.38 1.51
CA MET A 61 -5.74 20.69 2.08
C MET A 61 -6.57 21.78 1.37
N SER A 62 -7.54 22.38 2.07
CA SER A 62 -8.22 23.57 1.59
C SER A 62 -7.26 24.73 1.73
N ILE A 63 -6.68 25.16 0.61
CA ILE A 63 -5.95 26.44 0.48
C ILE A 63 -6.91 27.62 0.52
#